data_AF-A0A0N8HCX4-F1
#
_entry.id   AF-A0A0N8HCX4-F1
#
_cell.length_a   1.000
_cell.length_b   1.000
_cell.length_c   1.000
_cell.angle_alpha   90.00
_cell.angle_beta   90.00
_cell.angle_gamma   90.00
#
_symmetry.space_group_name_H-M   'P 1'
#
loop_
_entity.id
_entity.type
_entity.pdbx_description
1 polymer ?
#
loop_
_entity_poly.entity_id
_entity_poly.type
_entity_poly.pdbx_seq_one_letter_code
_entity_poly.pdbx_strand_id
1 'polypeptide(L)'
;MLFDLSVLPTAEAHDLSAALSAINTELVRRINADGGFASKVRELYPTAVAVLCDVVWDEYPTASAEGVLLADDRVIPVDARTAPDLWGEICDEVADLAAVDGAIGEDVTHGHLIRLGPPPVLVGDDPSRA
;
A
#
# COMPACT_ATOMS: atom_id res chain seq x y z
N MET A 1 26.48 44.40 -6.83
CA MET A 1 27.09 43.06 -7.00
C MET A 1 25.93 42.10 -7.16
N LEU A 2 25.72 41.58 -8.38
CA LEU A 2 24.69 40.56 -8.65
C LEU A 2 25.11 39.27 -7.95
N PHE A 3 24.15 38.56 -7.35
CA PHE A 3 24.39 37.20 -6.86
C PHE A 3 24.90 36.34 -8.02
N ASP A 4 26.05 35.72 -7.84
CA ASP A 4 26.60 34.77 -8.79
C ASP A 4 25.78 33.47 -8.70
N LEU A 5 24.88 33.28 -9.67
CA LEU A 5 24.01 32.11 -9.75
C LEU A 5 24.79 30.81 -10.04
N SER A 6 26.08 30.91 -10.42
CA SER A 6 26.98 29.78 -10.66
C SER A 6 27.40 29.05 -9.38
N VAL A 7 27.12 29.62 -8.21
CA VAL A 7 27.49 29.08 -6.89
C VAL A 7 26.31 28.43 -6.18
N LEU A 8 25.11 28.46 -6.80
CA LEU A 8 23.99 27.66 -6.32
C LEU A 8 24.34 26.19 -6.56
N PRO A 9 24.31 25.32 -5.53
CA PRO A 9 24.51 23.90 -5.75
C PRO A 9 23.41 23.42 -6.71
N THR A 10 23.79 23.07 -7.93
CA THR A 10 22.97 22.28 -8.82
C THR A 10 22.87 20.91 -8.17
N ALA A 11 21.82 20.68 -7.38
CA ALA A 11 21.42 19.32 -7.06
C ALA A 11 21.28 18.59 -8.40
N GLU A 12 22.15 17.61 -8.66
CA GLU A 12 22.10 16.90 -9.92
C GLU A 12 20.81 16.07 -9.95
N ALA A 13 20.27 15.81 -11.14
CA ALA A 13 19.05 15.01 -11.28
C ALA A 13 19.15 13.63 -10.56
N HIS A 14 20.39 13.13 -10.40
CA HIS A 14 20.69 11.94 -9.63
C HIS A 14 20.42 12.10 -8.12
N ASP A 15 20.76 13.24 -7.53
CA ASP A 15 20.51 13.53 -6.12
C ASP A 15 18.99 13.63 -5.83
N LEU A 16 18.25 14.25 -6.75
CA LEU A 16 16.78 14.32 -6.67
C LEU A 16 16.14 12.94 -6.80
N SER A 17 16.61 12.12 -7.75
CA SER A 17 16.11 10.75 -7.96
C SER A 17 16.39 9.87 -6.74
N ALA A 18 17.57 9.99 -6.15
CA ALA A 18 17.94 9.26 -4.94
C ALA A 18 17.09 9.70 -3.72
N ALA A 19 16.85 11.01 -3.57
CA ALA A 19 15.99 11.53 -2.52
C ALA A 19 14.53 11.06 -2.67
N LEU A 20 13.97 11.08 -3.89
CA LEU A 20 12.63 10.57 -4.17
C LEU A 20 12.53 9.07 -3.91
N SER A 21 13.52 8.28 -4.33
CA SER A 21 13.57 6.84 -4.07
C SER A 21 13.64 6.52 -2.57
N ALA A 22 14.41 7.31 -1.79
CA ALA A 22 14.48 7.17 -0.34
C ALA A 22 13.14 7.52 0.34
N ILE A 23 12.46 8.57 -0.13
CA ILE A 23 11.12 8.95 0.35
C ILE A 23 10.12 7.85 0.03
N ASN A 24 10.13 7.31 -1.20
CA ASN A 24 9.25 6.20 -1.59
C ASN A 24 9.50 4.97 -0.74
N THR A 25 10.77 4.63 -0.49
CA THR A 25 11.15 3.50 0.37
C THR A 25 10.62 3.68 1.80
N GLU A 26 10.74 4.88 2.37
CA GLU A 26 10.24 5.18 3.72
C GLU A 26 8.70 5.24 3.77
N LEU A 27 8.04 5.74 2.72
CA LEU A 27 6.58 5.69 2.60
C LEU A 27 6.10 4.24 2.55
N VAL A 28 6.65 3.42 1.64
CA VAL A 28 6.36 1.98 1.54
C VAL A 28 6.62 1.28 2.86
N ARG A 29 7.71 1.62 3.55
CA ARG A 29 7.99 1.08 4.88
C ARG A 29 6.91 1.47 5.89
N ARG A 30 6.42 2.71 5.90
CA ARG A 30 5.35 3.16 6.82
C ARG A 30 4.00 2.52 6.53
N ILE A 31 3.70 2.31 5.25
CA ILE A 31 2.50 1.60 4.79
C ILE A 31 2.55 0.14 5.29
N ASN A 32 3.72 -0.47 5.20
CA ASN A 32 3.98 -1.86 5.63
C ASN A 32 4.29 -2.02 7.12
N ALA A 33 4.62 -0.94 7.83
CA ALA A 33 4.85 -0.97 9.27
C ALA A 33 3.49 -1.04 9.95
N ASP A 34 3.18 -2.22 10.49
CA ASP A 34 1.92 -2.55 11.17
C ASP A 34 1.37 -1.36 11.98
N GLY A 35 0.20 -0.87 11.58
CA GLY A 35 -0.53 0.16 12.31
C GLY A 35 -1.58 0.93 11.51
N GLY A 36 -1.36 1.15 10.20
CA GLY A 36 -2.26 1.95 9.36
C GLY A 36 -3.13 1.11 8.42
N PHE A 37 -2.74 1.08 7.14
CA PHE A 37 -3.47 0.42 6.07
C PHE A 37 -3.76 -1.06 6.34
N ALA A 38 -2.73 -1.84 6.72
CA ALA A 38 -2.89 -3.26 7.03
C ALA A 38 -3.85 -3.53 8.19
N SER A 39 -3.82 -2.70 9.24
CA SER A 39 -4.75 -2.81 10.37
C SER A 39 -6.18 -2.49 9.94
N LYS A 40 -6.37 -1.46 9.12
CA LYS A 40 -7.68 -1.06 8.59
C LYS A 40 -8.30 -2.16 7.73
N VAL A 41 -7.56 -2.73 6.79
CA VAL A 41 -8.05 -3.84 5.97
C VAL A 41 -8.39 -5.05 6.84
N ARG A 42 -7.57 -5.34 7.86
CA ARG A 42 -7.78 -6.47 8.77
C ARG A 42 -8.94 -6.28 9.75
N GLU A 43 -9.45 -5.06 9.92
CA GLU A 43 -10.67 -4.81 10.68
C GLU A 43 -11.89 -5.43 9.99
N LEU A 44 -11.93 -5.40 8.66
CA LEU A 44 -12.95 -6.06 7.84
C LEU A 44 -12.59 -7.52 7.51
N TYR A 45 -11.31 -7.78 7.26
CA TYR A 45 -10.80 -9.06 6.76
C TYR A 45 -9.57 -9.53 7.56
N PRO A 46 -9.76 -10.18 8.72
CA PRO A 46 -8.68 -10.43 9.68
C PRO A 46 -7.48 -11.21 9.14
N THR A 47 -7.68 -12.07 8.15
CA THR A 47 -6.65 -12.92 7.54
C THR A 47 -6.11 -12.34 6.22
N ALA A 48 -6.40 -11.08 5.90
CA ALA A 48 -5.94 -10.42 4.69
C ALA A 48 -4.40 -10.36 4.61
N VAL A 49 -3.89 -10.75 3.45
CA VAL A 49 -2.46 -10.68 3.08
C VAL A 49 -2.19 -9.69 1.95
N ALA A 50 -3.22 -9.33 1.18
CA ALA A 50 -3.13 -8.29 0.18
C ALA A 50 -4.49 -7.63 -0.11
N VAL A 51 -4.45 -6.40 -0.62
CA VAL A 51 -5.59 -5.75 -1.29
C VAL A 51 -5.37 -5.85 -2.80
N LEU A 52 -6.40 -6.29 -3.53
CA LEU A 52 -6.38 -6.35 -4.98
C LEU A 52 -6.75 -4.99 -5.56
N CYS A 53 -6.00 -4.57 -6.57
CA CYS A 53 -6.12 -3.25 -7.16
C CYS A 53 -6.45 -3.35 -8.65
N ASP A 54 -7.42 -2.56 -9.11
CA ASP A 54 -7.49 -2.18 -10.52
C ASP A 54 -6.67 -0.90 -10.70
N VAL A 55 -5.77 -0.88 -11.68
CA VAL A 55 -4.79 0.20 -11.83
C VAL A 55 -4.79 0.72 -13.26
N VAL A 56 -4.84 2.04 -13.38
CA VAL A 56 -4.68 2.76 -14.64
C VAL A 56 -3.34 3.48 -14.60
N TRP A 57 -2.40 3.00 -15.42
CA TRP A 57 -1.06 3.59 -15.55
C TRP A 57 -1.06 4.63 -16.68
N ASP A 58 -1.33 5.89 -16.34
CA ASP A 58 -1.22 7.04 -17.25
C ASP A 58 -0.21 8.08 -16.72
N GLU A 59 -0.37 9.37 -17.09
CA GLU A 59 0.49 10.45 -16.57
C GLU A 59 0.34 10.65 -15.05
N TYR A 60 -0.80 10.24 -14.48
CA TYR A 60 -1.14 10.34 -13.07
C TYR A 60 -1.78 9.02 -12.60
N PRO A 61 -0.98 8.00 -12.26
CA PRO A 61 -1.49 6.66 -12.00
C PRO A 61 -2.57 6.65 -10.91
N THR A 62 -3.67 5.97 -11.21
CA THR A 62 -4.80 5.81 -10.29
C THR A 62 -5.05 4.35 -10.00
N ALA A 63 -5.44 4.02 -8.77
CA ALA A 63 -5.84 2.68 -8.40
C ALA A 63 -7.16 2.66 -7.62
N SER A 64 -7.92 1.58 -7.78
CA SER A 64 -9.15 1.28 -7.02
C SER A 64 -8.99 -0.04 -6.28
N ALA A 65 -9.53 -0.13 -5.06
CA ALA A 65 -9.56 -1.37 -4.29
C ALA A 65 -10.75 -2.24 -4.75
N GLU A 66 -10.46 -3.37 -5.39
CA GLU A 66 -11.49 -4.27 -5.97
C GLU A 66 -11.77 -5.51 -5.12
N GLY A 67 -10.88 -5.80 -4.16
CA GLY A 67 -11.04 -6.96 -3.31
C GLY A 67 -9.87 -7.20 -2.38
N VAL A 68 -9.95 -8.32 -1.67
CA VAL A 68 -8.95 -8.74 -0.69
C VAL A 68 -8.51 -10.17 -0.97
N LEU A 69 -7.20 -10.40 -0.90
CA LEU A 69 -6.61 -11.74 -0.89
C LEU A 69 -6.34 -12.17 0.55
N LEU A 70 -6.88 -13.33 0.93
CA LEU A 70 -6.72 -13.92 2.25
C LEU A 70 -5.51 -14.86 2.32
N ALA A 71 -5.05 -15.15 3.54
CA ALA A 71 -3.94 -16.06 3.80
C ALA A 71 -4.16 -17.51 3.32
N ASP A 72 -5.42 -17.92 3.11
CA ASP A 72 -5.80 -19.22 2.55
C ASP A 72 -5.96 -19.20 1.02
N ASP A 73 -5.40 -18.18 0.36
CA ASP A 73 -5.41 -17.95 -1.10
C ASP A 73 -6.82 -17.68 -1.67
N ARG A 74 -7.81 -17.42 -0.81
CA ARG A 74 -9.15 -17.01 -1.26
C ARG A 74 -9.19 -15.53 -1.58
N VAL A 75 -9.81 -15.21 -2.71
CA VAL A 75 -10.16 -13.84 -3.09
C VAL A 75 -11.58 -13.53 -2.64
N ILE A 76 -11.73 -12.39 -1.96
CA ILE A 76 -13.03 -11.79 -1.66
C ILE A 76 -13.16 -10.53 -2.54
N PRO A 77 -13.96 -10.57 -3.62
CA PRO A 77 -14.28 -9.35 -4.37
C PRO A 77 -15.17 -8.45 -3.51
N VAL A 78 -14.94 -7.14 -3.58
CA VAL A 78 -15.73 -6.15 -2.84
C VAL A 78 -16.42 -5.23 -3.84
N ASP A 79 -17.73 -5.38 -3.97
CA ASP A 79 -18.54 -4.48 -4.79
C ASP A 79 -18.79 -3.17 -4.03
N ALA A 80 -18.33 -2.05 -4.59
CA ALA A 80 -18.48 -0.70 -4.04
C ALA A 80 -19.92 -0.35 -3.63
N ARG A 81 -20.94 -0.95 -4.25
CA ARG A 81 -22.37 -0.73 -3.93
C ARG A 81 -22.81 -1.40 -2.63
N THR A 82 -22.07 -2.40 -2.19
CA THR A 82 -22.37 -3.23 -1.02
C THR A 82 -21.25 -3.23 0.00
N ALA A 83 -20.19 -2.48 -0.28
CA ALA A 83 -19.01 -2.43 0.56
C ALA A 83 -19.33 -1.81 1.92
N PRO A 84 -18.70 -2.30 3.01
CA PRO A 84 -18.77 -1.65 4.31
C PRO A 84 -18.27 -0.20 4.24
N ASP A 85 -18.77 0.68 5.12
CA ASP A 85 -18.38 2.10 5.13
C ASP A 85 -16.86 2.31 5.19
N LEU A 86 -16.16 1.48 5.97
CA LEU A 86 -14.69 1.51 6.11
C LEU A 86 -13.95 1.17 4.79
N TRP A 87 -14.61 0.50 3.85
CA TRP A 87 -14.03 0.22 2.54
C TRP A 87 -13.79 1.50 1.73
N GLY A 88 -14.62 2.54 1.91
CA GLY A 88 -14.38 3.83 1.28
C GLY A 88 -13.02 4.41 1.66
N GLU A 89 -12.67 4.34 2.94
CA GLU A 89 -11.35 4.78 3.42
C GLU A 89 -10.20 3.91 2.91
N ILE A 90 -10.45 2.61 2.68
CA ILE A 90 -9.47 1.70 2.06
C ILE A 90 -9.25 2.10 0.59
N CYS A 91 -10.32 2.45 -0.13
CA CYS A 91 -10.21 2.95 -1.51
C CYS A 91 -9.42 4.26 -1.58
N ASP A 92 -9.68 5.20 -0.66
CA ASP A 92 -8.95 6.47 -0.60
C ASP A 92 -7.45 6.22 -0.35
N GLU A 93 -7.10 5.34 0.59
CA GLU A 93 -5.70 4.96 0.82
C GLU A 93 -5.09 4.26 -0.39
N VAL A 94 -5.80 3.36 -1.08
CA VAL A 94 -5.30 2.73 -2.32
C VAL A 94 -5.05 3.77 -3.43
N ALA A 95 -5.91 4.77 -3.57
CA ALA A 95 -5.73 5.86 -4.54
C ALA A 95 -4.47 6.68 -4.23
N ASP A 96 -4.24 7.02 -2.96
CA ASP A 96 -3.02 7.70 -2.53
C ASP A 96 -1.76 6.84 -2.78
N LEU A 97 -1.87 5.53 -2.59
CA LEU A 97 -0.79 4.57 -2.80
C LEU A 97 -0.44 4.35 -4.28
N ALA A 98 -1.37 4.59 -5.21
CA ALA A 98 -1.11 4.51 -6.64
C ALA A 98 -0.03 5.51 -7.10
N ALA A 99 0.07 6.66 -6.41
CA ALA A 99 1.08 7.67 -6.66
C ALA A 99 2.46 7.31 -6.07
N VAL A 100 2.56 6.25 -5.26
CA VAL A 100 3.80 5.83 -4.61
C VAL A 100 4.43 4.68 -5.41
N ASP A 101 5.55 4.98 -6.06
CA ASP A 101 6.31 3.97 -6.81
C ASP A 101 6.70 2.79 -5.91
N GLY A 102 6.38 1.58 -6.37
CA GLY A 102 6.62 0.33 -5.66
C GLY A 102 5.61 -0.04 -4.56
N ALA A 103 4.57 0.77 -4.31
CA ALA A 103 3.52 0.40 -3.35
C ALA A 103 2.58 -0.69 -3.90
N ILE A 104 2.25 -0.62 -5.19
CA ILE A 104 1.46 -1.63 -5.89
C ILE A 104 2.40 -2.55 -6.68
N GLY A 105 2.37 -3.84 -6.35
CA GLY A 105 3.09 -4.88 -7.07
C GLY A 105 2.21 -5.61 -8.08
N GLU A 106 2.82 -6.43 -8.93
CA GLU A 106 2.14 -7.37 -9.82
C GLU A 106 2.34 -8.80 -9.31
N ASP A 107 1.24 -9.56 -9.24
CA ASP A 107 1.21 -10.98 -8.94
C ASP A 107 0.65 -11.74 -10.15
N VAL A 108 1.34 -12.80 -10.56
CA VAL A 108 1.00 -13.56 -11.78
C VAL A 108 -0.40 -14.18 -11.73
N THR A 109 -0.88 -14.51 -10.53
CA THR A 109 -2.17 -15.18 -10.34
C THR A 109 -3.29 -14.17 -10.11
N HIS A 110 -3.00 -13.10 -9.37
CA HIS A 110 -4.02 -12.20 -8.83
C HIS A 110 -4.02 -10.80 -9.45
N GLY A 111 -3.04 -10.48 -10.30
CA GLY A 111 -2.89 -9.16 -10.91
C GLY A 111 -2.24 -8.15 -9.96
N HIS A 112 -2.66 -6.89 -10.04
CA HIS A 112 -2.07 -5.83 -9.23
C HIS A 112 -2.56 -5.88 -7.78
N LEU A 113 -1.65 -5.73 -6.83
CA LEU A 113 -1.99 -5.80 -5.41
C LEU A 113 -1.03 -5.02 -4.51
N ILE A 114 -1.51 -4.70 -3.31
CA ILE A 114 -0.72 -4.14 -2.20
C ILE A 114 -0.59 -5.22 -1.13
N ARG A 115 0.64 -5.63 -0.80
CA ARG A 115 0.92 -6.65 0.23
C ARG A 115 0.85 -6.03 1.62
N LEU A 116 0.18 -6.71 2.56
CA LEU A 116 -0.04 -6.21 3.93
C LEU A 116 0.92 -6.79 4.97
N GLY A 117 1.94 -7.54 4.55
CA GLY A 117 2.71 -8.41 5.44
C GLY A 117 1.89 -9.60 5.98
N PRO A 118 2.52 -10.53 6.71
CA PRO A 118 1.80 -11.63 7.33
C PRO A 118 0.82 -11.11 8.40
N PRO A 119 -0.40 -11.69 8.51
CA PRO A 119 -1.31 -11.32 9.57
C PRO A 119 -0.67 -11.61 10.94
N PRO A 120 -0.95 -10.80 11.97
CA PRO A 120 -0.47 -11.09 13.31
C PRO A 120 -0.96 -12.48 13.71
N VAL A 121 -0.04 -13.33 14.19
CA VAL A 121 -0.43 -14.61 14.79
C VAL A 121 -1.29 -14.26 15.99
N LEU A 122 -2.59 -14.53 15.90
CA LEU A 122 -3.45 -14.56 17.06
C LEU A 122 -2.87 -15.63 17.98
N VAL A 123 -2.10 -15.21 19.00
CA VAL A 123 -1.72 -16.06 20.10
C VAL A 123 -3.02 -16.38 20.83
N GLY A 124 -3.74 -17.39 20.32
CA GLY A 124 -4.90 -17.93 21.00
C GLY A 124 -4.46 -18.38 22.38
N ASP A 125 -5.24 -18.02 23.39
CA ASP A 125 -5.15 -18.56 24.75
C ASP A 125 -4.81 -20.05 24.66
N ASP A 126 -3.60 -20.41 25.05
CA ASP A 126 -3.20 -21.80 25.19
C ASP A 126 -3.93 -22.32 26.45
N PRO A 127 -4.98 -23.15 26.31
CA PRO A 127 -5.69 -23.70 27.47
C PRO A 127 -4.82 -24.68 28.26
N SER A 128 -3.59 -24.97 27.79
CA SER A 128 -2.62 -25.86 28.43
C SER A 128 -1.83 -25.19 29.57
N ARG A 129 -2.11 -23.92 29.90
CA ARG A 129 -1.42 -23.14 30.94
C ARG A 129 -2.24 -22.84 32.22
N ALA A 130 -3.37 -23.53 32.42
CA ALA A 130 -4.19 -23.47 33.64
C ALA A 130 -3.94 -24.65 34.59
#